data_AF-A0A257NLC9-F1
#
_entry.id   AF-A0A257NLC9-F1
#
_cell.length_a   1.000
_cell.length_b   1.000
_cell.length_c   1.000
_cell.angle_alpha   90.00
_cell.angle_beta   90.00
_cell.angle_gamma   90.00
#
_symmetry.space_group_name_H-M   'P 1'
#
loop_
_entity.id
_entity.type
_entity.pdbx_description
1 polymer ?
#
loop_
_entity_poly.entity_id
_entity_poly.type
_entity_poly.pdbx_seq_one_letter_code
_entity_poly.pdbx_strand_id
1 'polypeptide(L)'
;MQYGSWSKSQELDVLSKAMYHARELAMSRMRAEAAAMGADGIVGVKLTIKRLEWDEHLLEFIAIGTGVVHGEGHKGFRAHDGGPFTSDLSGQDFWSLLHSGYRPVEMVMGSCVYHVAHRGMMSGFGTMGRNVEMENFTAAMYEAREIAIERMQFEAAAAKAEGVVGVDIHEGSHGWQTHVIEFFAIGTAVLPLDQEIAPEKIADPIMVLSVND
;
A
#
# COMPACT_ATOMS: atom_id res chain seq x y z
N MET A 1 -11.51 -17.60 15.95
CA MET A 1 -11.88 -16.52 16.88
C MET A 1 -10.76 -16.38 17.90
N GLN A 2 -9.99 -15.29 17.84
CA GLN A 2 -8.97 -14.98 18.84
C GLN A 2 -9.68 -14.28 20.00
N TYR A 3 -9.92 -15.00 21.09
CA TYR A 3 -10.41 -14.39 22.34
C TYR A 3 -9.24 -13.65 22.98
N GLY A 4 -8.96 -12.45 22.50
CA GLY A 4 -7.93 -11.56 23.05
C GLY A 4 -8.41 -10.92 24.35
N SER A 5 -7.59 -10.99 25.39
CA SER A 5 -7.76 -10.22 26.62
C SER A 5 -7.85 -8.72 26.29
N TRP A 6 -9.04 -8.11 26.42
CA TRP A 6 -9.33 -6.69 26.14
C TRP A 6 -8.51 -5.67 26.96
N SER A 7 -7.66 -6.15 27.87
CA SER A 7 -6.80 -5.33 28.72
C SER A 7 -5.40 -5.08 28.17
N LYS A 8 -5.01 -5.70 27.05
CA LYS A 8 -3.68 -5.52 26.45
C LYS A 8 -3.74 -4.94 25.03
N SER A 9 -2.85 -4.00 24.78
CA SER A 9 -2.54 -3.49 23.46
C SER A 9 -1.79 -4.59 22.69
N GLN A 10 -2.29 -4.99 21.51
CA GLN A 10 -1.68 -6.04 20.68
C GLN A 10 -2.23 -6.01 19.25
N GLU A 11 -1.47 -6.61 18.33
CA GLU A 11 -1.93 -6.90 16.97
C GLU A 11 -3.10 -7.91 16.98
N LEU A 12 -4.10 -7.64 16.14
CA LEU A 12 -5.16 -8.56 15.81
C LEU A 12 -4.77 -9.39 14.57
N ASP A 13 -3.84 -10.34 14.74
CA ASP A 13 -3.21 -11.11 13.66
C ASP A 13 -4.19 -11.68 12.64
N VAL A 14 -5.33 -12.21 13.11
CA VAL A 14 -6.34 -12.81 12.23
C VAL A 14 -6.94 -11.75 11.30
N LEU A 15 -7.23 -10.57 11.84
CA LEU A 15 -7.79 -9.47 11.07
C LEU A 15 -6.73 -8.85 10.15
N SER A 16 -5.51 -8.62 10.65
CA SER A 16 -4.38 -8.18 9.81
C SER A 16 -4.19 -9.08 8.59
N LYS A 17 -4.15 -10.40 8.80
CA LYS A 17 -4.00 -11.38 7.71
C LYS A 17 -5.18 -11.38 6.76
N ALA A 18 -6.40 -11.25 7.25
CA ALA A 18 -7.59 -11.19 6.41
C ALA A 18 -7.58 -9.93 5.52
N MET A 19 -7.29 -8.76 6.11
CA MET A 19 -7.20 -7.49 5.39
C MET A 19 -6.08 -7.50 4.34
N TYR A 20 -4.94 -8.08 4.69
CA TYR A 20 -3.82 -8.27 3.77
C TYR A 20 -4.21 -9.18 2.59
N HIS A 21 -4.75 -10.37 2.88
CA HIS A 21 -5.11 -11.34 1.85
C HIS A 21 -6.19 -10.82 0.89
N ALA A 22 -7.14 -10.02 1.40
CA ALA A 22 -8.16 -9.41 0.54
C ALA A 22 -7.56 -8.41 -0.47
N ARG A 23 -6.57 -7.60 -0.04
CA ARG A 23 -5.83 -6.70 -0.94
C ARG A 23 -4.99 -7.48 -1.94
N GLU A 24 -4.28 -8.50 -1.48
CA GLU A 24 -3.48 -9.39 -2.32
C GLU A 24 -4.34 -10.01 -3.43
N LEU A 25 -5.53 -10.50 -3.09
CA LEU A 25 -6.47 -11.08 -4.05
C LEU A 25 -6.96 -10.04 -5.08
N ALA A 26 -7.28 -8.83 -4.64
CA ALA A 26 -7.68 -7.73 -5.54
C ALA A 26 -6.54 -7.38 -6.52
N MET A 27 -5.32 -7.28 -6.01
CA MET A 27 -4.11 -7.02 -6.81
C MET A 27 -3.83 -8.13 -7.81
N SER A 28 -3.92 -9.39 -7.37
CA SER A 28 -3.72 -10.57 -8.22
C SER A 28 -4.69 -10.60 -9.39
N ARG A 29 -5.98 -10.28 -9.14
CA ARG A 29 -7.01 -10.19 -10.19
C ARG A 29 -6.71 -9.07 -11.18
N MET A 30 -6.41 -7.86 -10.70
CA MET A 30 -6.04 -6.73 -11.56
C MET A 30 -4.81 -7.05 -12.41
N ARG A 31 -3.80 -7.70 -11.83
CA ARG A 31 -2.57 -8.10 -12.53
C ARG A 31 -2.84 -9.16 -13.59
N ALA A 32 -3.74 -10.10 -13.33
CA ALA A 32 -4.17 -11.09 -14.32
C ALA A 32 -4.90 -10.44 -15.51
N GLU A 33 -5.74 -9.44 -15.25
CA GLU A 33 -6.41 -8.66 -16.29
C GLU A 33 -5.40 -7.88 -17.15
N ALA A 34 -4.42 -7.22 -16.53
CA ALA A 34 -3.35 -6.54 -17.25
C ALA A 34 -2.52 -7.49 -18.11
N ALA A 35 -2.23 -8.70 -17.61
CA ALA A 35 -1.54 -9.73 -18.38
C ALA A 35 -2.38 -10.16 -19.61
N ALA A 36 -3.69 -10.34 -19.44
CA ALA A 36 -4.59 -10.69 -20.54
C ALA A 36 -4.68 -9.59 -21.62
N MET A 37 -4.50 -8.32 -21.23
CA MET A 37 -4.43 -7.19 -22.16
C MET A 37 -3.04 -7.02 -22.81
N GLY A 38 -2.04 -7.82 -22.43
CA GLY A 38 -0.67 -7.71 -22.94
C GLY A 38 0.11 -6.52 -22.37
N ALA A 39 -0.34 -5.92 -21.28
CA ALA A 39 0.35 -4.82 -20.63
C ALA A 39 1.72 -5.26 -20.08
N ASP A 40 2.68 -4.34 -20.08
CA ASP A 40 3.99 -4.52 -19.41
C ASP A 40 3.90 -4.28 -17.91
N GLY A 41 2.97 -3.42 -17.50
CA GLY A 41 2.72 -3.15 -16.11
C GLY A 41 1.50 -2.29 -15.90
N ILE A 42 1.27 -1.94 -14.64
CA ILE A 42 0.16 -1.12 -14.18
C ILE A 42 0.75 0.02 -13.35
N VAL A 43 0.37 1.25 -13.67
CA VAL A 43 0.76 2.46 -12.93
C VAL A 43 -0.46 3.13 -12.31
N GLY A 44 -0.22 3.98 -11.31
CA GLY A 44 -1.26 4.74 -10.64
C GLY A 44 -2.25 3.85 -9.90
N VAL A 45 -1.80 2.69 -9.41
CA VAL A 45 -2.67 1.75 -8.71
C VAL A 45 -3.22 2.43 -7.45
N LYS A 46 -4.55 2.36 -7.30
CA LYS A 46 -5.27 2.77 -6.10
C LYS A 46 -6.01 1.57 -5.53
N LEU A 47 -5.70 1.26 -4.28
CA LEU A 47 -6.45 0.31 -3.46
C LEU A 47 -7.47 1.07 -2.62
N THR A 48 -8.74 0.75 -2.81
CA THR A 48 -9.83 1.34 -2.03
C THR A 48 -10.63 0.26 -1.34
N ILE A 49 -11.06 0.56 -0.12
CA ILE A 49 -11.94 -0.30 0.66
C ILE A 49 -13.28 0.41 0.74
N LYS A 50 -14.34 -0.23 0.24
CA LYS A 50 -15.71 0.24 0.37
C LYS A 50 -16.46 -0.62 1.36
N ARG A 51 -17.22 0.02 2.24
CA ARG A 51 -18.26 -0.65 3.01
C ARG A 51 -19.56 -0.53 2.23
N LEU A 52 -20.28 -1.63 2.09
CA LEU A 52 -21.55 -1.64 1.38
C LEU A 52 -22.66 -1.19 2.33
N GLU A 53 -23.45 -0.19 1.91
CA GLU A 53 -24.51 0.40 2.75
C GLU A 53 -25.63 -0.58 3.13
N TRP A 54 -25.76 -1.69 2.39
CA TRP A 54 -26.77 -2.72 2.62
C TRP A 54 -26.30 -3.87 3.53
N ASP A 55 -25.00 -3.97 3.80
CA ASP A 55 -24.43 -4.91 4.77
C ASP A 55 -23.16 -4.32 5.42
N GLU A 56 -23.32 -3.85 6.66
CA GLU A 56 -22.24 -3.24 7.45
C GLU A 56 -21.08 -4.21 7.75
N HIS A 57 -21.25 -5.50 7.49
CA HIS A 57 -20.24 -6.53 7.73
C HIS A 57 -19.43 -6.92 6.48
N LEU A 58 -19.80 -6.41 5.30
CA LEU A 58 -19.05 -6.68 4.07
C LEU A 58 -18.09 -5.53 3.72
N LEU A 59 -16.84 -5.90 3.48
CA LEU A 59 -15.84 -5.03 2.86
C LEU A 59 -15.61 -5.43 1.41
N GLU A 60 -15.67 -4.46 0.51
CA GLU A 60 -15.26 -4.60 -0.87
C GLU A 60 -13.86 -4.01 -1.06
N PHE A 61 -12.94 -4.79 -1.59
CA PHE A 61 -11.58 -4.38 -1.91
C PHE A 61 -11.48 -4.19 -3.42
N ILE A 62 -11.15 -2.96 -3.83
CA ILE A 62 -11.08 -2.58 -5.23
C ILE A 62 -9.66 -2.11 -5.55
N ALA A 63 -9.05 -2.75 -6.54
CA ALA A 63 -7.78 -2.34 -7.13
C ALA A 63 -8.05 -1.76 -8.53
N ILE A 64 -7.65 -0.51 -8.77
CA ILE A 64 -7.77 0.15 -10.07
C ILE A 64 -6.42 0.76 -10.41
N GLY A 65 -5.97 0.59 -11.64
CA GLY A 65 -4.80 1.26 -12.17
C GLY A 65 -4.85 1.32 -13.69
N THR A 66 -3.84 1.94 -14.28
CA THR A 66 -3.73 2.09 -15.73
C THR A 66 -2.70 1.12 -16.27
N GLY A 67 -3.13 0.20 -17.14
CA GLY A 67 -2.21 -0.68 -17.87
C GLY A 67 -1.34 0.13 -18.83
N VAL A 68 -0.04 -0.12 -18.84
CA VAL A 68 0.94 0.53 -19.72
C VAL A 68 1.72 -0.49 -20.52
N VAL A 69 2.15 -0.07 -21.71
CA VAL A 69 2.99 -0.85 -22.62
C VAL A 69 4.11 0.06 -23.13
N HIS A 70 5.27 -0.53 -23.40
CA HIS A 70 6.41 0.13 -23.99
C HIS A 70 6.09 0.72 -25.37
N GLY A 71 6.76 1.83 -25.69
CA GLY A 71 6.77 2.38 -27.05
C GLY A 71 7.57 1.51 -28.02
N GLU A 72 7.34 1.73 -29.32
CA GLU A 72 8.01 0.98 -30.39
C GLU A 72 9.55 1.00 -30.24
N GLY A 73 10.18 -0.16 -30.46
CA GLY A 73 11.64 -0.30 -30.41
C GLY A 73 12.23 -0.53 -29.01
N HIS A 74 11.40 -0.56 -27.96
CA HIS A 74 11.82 -0.90 -26.58
C HIS A 74 11.35 -2.32 -26.21
N LYS A 75 11.96 -2.94 -25.19
CA LYS A 75 11.57 -4.28 -24.69
C LYS A 75 10.57 -4.25 -23.51
N GLY A 76 10.25 -3.05 -23.03
CA GLY A 76 9.41 -2.85 -21.84
C GLY A 76 10.04 -3.37 -20.54
N PHE A 77 9.34 -3.14 -19.44
CA PHE A 77 9.73 -3.63 -18.13
C PHE A 77 8.76 -4.71 -17.67
N ARG A 78 9.25 -5.64 -16.87
CA ARG A 78 8.44 -6.70 -16.26
C ARG A 78 8.80 -6.81 -14.78
N ALA A 79 7.88 -7.36 -14.01
CA ALA A 79 8.12 -7.74 -12.63
C ALA A 79 9.18 -8.85 -12.52
N HIS A 80 9.60 -9.17 -11.30
CA HIS A 80 10.64 -10.17 -11.03
C HIS A 80 10.26 -11.60 -11.48
N ASP A 81 8.98 -11.88 -11.67
CA ASP A 81 8.40 -13.15 -12.09
C ASP A 81 8.07 -13.20 -13.60
N GLY A 82 8.41 -12.13 -14.34
CA GLY A 82 8.13 -11.98 -15.77
C GLY A 82 6.71 -11.51 -16.12
N GLY A 83 5.82 -11.37 -15.14
CA GLY A 83 4.49 -10.80 -15.33
C GLY A 83 4.49 -9.28 -15.44
N PRO A 84 3.31 -8.65 -15.60
CA PRO A 84 3.20 -7.20 -15.57
C PRO A 84 3.71 -6.62 -14.25
N PHE A 85 4.50 -5.55 -14.25
CA PHE A 85 4.84 -4.86 -13.00
C PHE A 85 3.63 -4.12 -12.41
N THR A 86 3.66 -3.81 -11.13
CA THR A 86 2.64 -2.97 -10.47
C THR A 86 3.31 -1.78 -9.79
N SER A 87 2.61 -0.64 -9.75
CA SER A 87 3.11 0.57 -9.11
C SER A 87 1.95 1.48 -8.71
N ASP A 88 2.02 2.02 -7.48
CA ASP A 88 1.09 3.03 -6.97
C ASP A 88 1.41 4.45 -7.46
N LEU A 89 2.61 4.65 -8.02
CA LEU A 89 3.09 5.92 -8.55
C LEU A 89 2.18 6.44 -9.65
N SER A 90 1.90 7.75 -9.62
CA SER A 90 1.21 8.41 -10.72
C SER A 90 2.03 8.31 -12.02
N GLY A 91 1.40 8.56 -13.17
CA GLY A 91 2.15 8.57 -14.44
C GLY A 91 3.32 9.57 -14.44
N GLN A 92 3.18 10.70 -13.75
CA GLN A 92 4.23 11.72 -13.62
C GLN A 92 5.39 11.24 -12.71
N ASP A 93 5.05 10.58 -11.60
CA ASP A 93 6.06 10.04 -10.67
C ASP A 93 6.77 8.84 -11.30
N PHE A 94 6.03 7.99 -12.03
CA PHE A 94 6.60 6.89 -12.82
C PHE A 94 7.56 7.42 -13.88
N TRP A 95 7.20 8.47 -14.61
CA TRP A 95 8.11 9.11 -15.57
C TRP A 95 9.37 9.65 -14.89
N SER A 96 9.22 10.31 -13.73
CA SER A 96 10.34 10.83 -12.94
C SER A 96 11.25 9.71 -12.41
N LEU A 97 10.66 8.57 -12.04
CA LEU A 97 11.39 7.38 -11.61
C LEU A 97 12.28 6.83 -12.74
N LEU A 98 11.74 6.73 -13.95
CA LEU A 98 12.54 6.30 -15.10
C LEU A 98 13.69 7.27 -15.39
N HIS A 99 13.45 8.58 -15.26
CA HIS A 99 14.48 9.61 -15.45
C HIS A 99 15.58 9.58 -14.40
N SER A 100 15.27 9.15 -13.18
CA SER A 100 16.27 8.99 -12.12
C SER A 100 17.09 7.72 -12.26
N GLY A 101 16.83 6.90 -13.29
CA GLY A 101 17.58 5.68 -13.57
C GLY A 101 17.02 4.45 -12.88
N TYR A 102 15.75 4.45 -12.46
CA TYR A 102 15.11 3.32 -11.80
C TYR A 102 13.86 2.87 -12.57
N ARG A 103 13.42 1.63 -12.35
CA ARG A 103 12.15 1.09 -12.85
C ARG A 103 11.34 0.48 -11.72
N PRO A 104 9.99 0.50 -11.82
CA PRO A 104 9.16 -0.27 -10.91
C PRO A 104 9.30 -1.77 -11.18
N VAL A 105 9.10 -2.54 -10.14
CA VAL A 105 9.06 -4.01 -10.19
C VAL A 105 7.72 -4.49 -9.69
N GLU A 106 7.29 -3.99 -8.53
CA GLU A 106 6.10 -4.44 -7.86
C GLU A 106 5.60 -3.38 -6.86
N MET A 107 4.29 -3.26 -6.73
CA MET A 107 3.67 -2.49 -5.67
C MET A 107 3.63 -3.35 -4.42
N VAL A 108 4.27 -2.87 -3.37
CA VAL A 108 4.42 -3.57 -2.10
C VAL A 108 3.59 -2.90 -1.04
N MET A 109 3.17 -3.68 -0.06
CA MET A 109 2.31 -3.22 1.02
C MET A 109 2.60 -3.94 2.34
N GLY A 110 2.19 -3.30 3.43
CA GLY A 110 2.13 -3.90 4.74
C GLY A 110 0.93 -3.38 5.50
N SER A 111 0.22 -4.29 6.17
CA SER A 111 -0.92 -3.94 7.03
C SER A 111 -0.70 -4.48 8.43
N CYS A 112 -1.06 -3.69 9.43
CA CYS A 112 -1.15 -4.09 10.82
C CYS A 112 -2.45 -3.54 11.41
N VAL A 113 -3.32 -4.43 11.86
CA VAL A 113 -4.54 -4.06 12.58
C VAL A 113 -4.30 -4.24 14.06
N TYR A 114 -4.35 -3.15 14.82
CA TYR A 114 -3.90 -3.12 16.19
C TYR A 114 -5.04 -2.71 17.13
N HIS A 115 -5.20 -3.46 18.22
CA HIS A 115 -6.15 -3.17 19.28
C HIS A 115 -5.45 -2.39 20.39
N VAL A 116 -5.95 -1.20 20.73
CA VAL A 116 -5.40 -0.39 21.82
C VAL A 116 -6.28 -0.54 23.07
N ALA A 117 -5.72 -1.10 24.14
CA ALA A 117 -6.50 -1.31 25.36
C ALA A 117 -6.83 0.01 26.07
N HIS A 118 -8.09 0.18 26.47
CA HIS A 118 -8.50 1.30 27.31
C HIS A 118 -7.85 1.19 28.69
N ARG A 119 -7.30 2.31 29.18
CA ARG A 119 -6.82 2.44 30.56
C ARG A 119 -8.01 2.27 31.51
N GLY A 120 -7.89 1.37 32.50
CA GLY A 120 -8.97 1.11 33.45
C GLY A 120 -9.48 2.38 34.15
N MET A 121 -10.78 2.43 34.46
CA MET A 121 -11.52 3.57 35.03
C MET A 121 -10.80 4.27 36.21
N MET A 122 -10.03 3.52 37.01
CA MET A 122 -9.27 4.04 38.16
C MET A 122 -8.16 5.03 37.79
N SER A 123 -7.58 4.90 36.60
CA SER A 123 -6.48 5.76 36.16
C SER A 123 -6.96 7.05 35.47
N GLY A 124 -8.16 7.08 34.91
CA GLY A 124 -8.71 8.28 34.27
C GLY A 124 -8.97 9.42 35.27
N PHE A 125 -9.27 9.08 36.52
CA PHE A 125 -9.49 10.04 37.60
C PHE A 125 -8.23 10.83 38.00
N GLY A 126 -7.03 10.26 37.85
CA GLY A 126 -5.77 10.90 38.25
C GLY A 126 -5.22 11.91 37.24
N THR A 127 -5.79 11.99 36.04
CA THR A 127 -5.29 12.83 34.93
C THR A 127 -6.33 13.86 34.46
N MET A 128 -7.50 13.90 35.10
CA MET A 128 -8.56 14.85 34.79
C MET A 128 -8.08 16.28 35.05
N GLY A 129 -7.76 17.03 33.99
CA GLY A 129 -7.29 18.42 34.04
C GLY A 129 -5.82 18.65 33.65
N ARG A 130 -5.05 17.63 33.25
CA ARG A 130 -3.69 17.81 32.70
C ARG A 130 -3.60 17.23 31.29
N ASN A 131 -3.03 18.00 30.37
CA ASN A 131 -2.70 17.54 29.04
C ASN A 131 -1.38 16.76 29.14
N VAL A 132 -1.42 15.44 29.07
CA VAL A 132 -0.25 14.55 29.18
C VAL A 132 -0.31 13.57 28.01
N GLU A 133 0.82 13.32 27.36
CA GLU A 133 0.91 12.27 26.36
C GLU A 133 0.49 10.93 26.98
N MET A 134 -0.42 10.23 26.29
CA MET A 134 -0.84 8.91 26.72
C MET A 134 0.14 7.89 26.14
N GLU A 135 1.29 7.72 26.79
CA GLU A 135 2.42 6.87 26.34
C GLU A 135 1.97 5.50 25.78
N ASN A 136 0.97 4.86 26.40
CA ASN A 136 0.44 3.56 25.95
C ASN A 136 -0.26 3.60 24.58
N PHE A 137 -0.89 4.72 24.22
CA PHE A 137 -1.51 4.91 22.91
C PHE A 137 -0.42 5.24 21.89
N THR A 138 0.47 6.17 22.21
CA THR A 138 1.57 6.56 21.34
C THR A 138 2.48 5.38 21.00
N ALA A 139 2.89 4.59 21.99
CA ALA A 139 3.75 3.41 21.79
C ALA A 139 3.08 2.32 20.92
N ALA A 140 1.79 2.06 21.13
CA ALA A 140 1.02 1.11 20.31
C ALA A 140 0.95 1.53 18.84
N MET A 141 0.85 2.83 18.57
CA MET A 141 0.83 3.39 17.22
C MET A 141 2.20 3.27 16.53
N TYR A 142 3.29 3.49 17.27
CA TYR A 142 4.65 3.27 16.75
C TYR A 142 4.89 1.79 16.43
N GLU A 143 4.53 0.89 17.34
CA GLU A 143 4.69 -0.56 17.13
C GLU A 143 3.89 -1.04 15.90
N ALA A 144 2.63 -0.64 15.78
CA ALA A 144 1.80 -1.02 14.64
C ALA A 144 2.34 -0.49 13.31
N ARG A 145 2.86 0.74 13.30
CA ARG A 145 3.54 1.31 12.12
C ARG A 145 4.81 0.54 11.77
N GLU A 146 5.65 0.22 12.76
CA GLU A 146 6.87 -0.55 12.54
C GLU A 146 6.57 -1.91 11.91
N ILE A 147 5.57 -2.64 12.43
CA ILE A 147 5.12 -3.93 11.88
C ILE A 147 4.66 -3.78 10.42
N ALA A 148 3.86 -2.75 10.12
CA ALA A 148 3.39 -2.51 8.76
C ALA A 148 4.55 -2.22 7.80
N ILE A 149 5.52 -1.39 8.22
CA ILE A 149 6.71 -1.07 7.42
C ILE A 149 7.60 -2.30 7.23
N GLU A 150 7.82 -3.10 8.28
CA GLU A 150 8.62 -4.32 8.21
C GLU A 150 8.05 -5.31 7.18
N ARG A 151 6.72 -5.49 7.17
CA ARG A 151 6.04 -6.35 6.19
C ARG A 151 6.17 -5.83 4.76
N MET A 152 6.04 -4.52 4.56
CA MET A 152 6.26 -3.90 3.24
C MET A 152 7.70 -4.09 2.76
N GLN A 153 8.69 -3.98 3.66
CA GLN A 153 10.09 -4.25 3.34
C GLN A 153 10.33 -5.73 3.00
N PHE A 154 9.67 -6.64 3.71
CA PHE A 154 9.73 -8.07 3.41
C PHE A 154 9.21 -8.38 2.00
N GLU A 155 8.09 -7.78 1.60
CA GLU A 155 7.60 -7.90 0.22
C GLU A 155 8.57 -7.33 -0.80
N ALA A 156 9.14 -6.15 -0.55
CA ALA A 156 10.13 -5.55 -1.46
C ALA A 156 11.38 -6.44 -1.63
N ALA A 157 11.85 -7.06 -0.55
CA ALA A 157 12.94 -8.03 -0.60
C ALA A 157 12.55 -9.29 -1.38
N ALA A 158 11.32 -9.80 -1.21
CA ALA A 158 10.80 -10.93 -1.97
C ALA A 158 10.70 -10.62 -3.48
N ALA A 159 10.34 -9.37 -3.82
CA ALA A 159 10.33 -8.84 -5.18
C ALA A 159 11.75 -8.58 -5.75
N LYS A 160 12.81 -8.83 -4.96
CA LYS A 160 14.21 -8.57 -5.29
C LYS A 160 14.50 -7.10 -5.63
N ALA A 161 13.77 -6.18 -5.01
CA ALA A 161 13.97 -4.76 -5.22
C ALA A 161 15.20 -4.23 -4.46
N GLU A 162 15.77 -3.12 -4.93
CA GLU A 162 16.83 -2.39 -4.24
C GLU A 162 16.25 -1.45 -3.17
N GLY A 163 15.05 -0.92 -3.41
CA GLY A 163 14.38 -0.02 -2.49
C GLY A 163 12.89 0.13 -2.76
N VAL A 164 12.23 0.94 -1.93
CA VAL A 164 10.81 1.30 -2.06
C VAL A 164 10.72 2.82 -2.14
N VAL A 165 9.97 3.32 -3.11
CA VAL A 165 9.73 4.76 -3.32
C VAL A 165 8.23 5.06 -3.28
N GLY A 166 7.88 6.34 -3.12
CA GLY A 166 6.48 6.77 -3.12
C GLY A 166 5.68 6.23 -1.95
N VAL A 167 6.33 5.90 -0.83
CA VAL A 167 5.65 5.29 0.33
C VAL A 167 4.55 6.21 0.85
N ASP A 168 3.35 5.68 0.92
CA ASP A 168 2.19 6.30 1.56
C ASP A 168 1.74 5.43 2.75
N ILE A 169 1.44 6.07 3.88
CA ILE A 169 1.05 5.39 5.11
C ILE A 169 -0.30 5.95 5.54
N HIS A 170 -1.31 5.08 5.50
CA HIS A 170 -2.65 5.39 5.94
C HIS A 170 -2.89 4.85 7.34
N GLU A 171 -3.47 5.70 8.18
CA GLU A 171 -4.01 5.34 9.48
C GLU A 171 -5.54 5.43 9.38
N GLY A 172 -6.24 4.32 9.61
CA GLY A 172 -7.68 4.25 9.43
C GLY A 172 -8.39 3.49 10.55
N SER A 173 -9.38 4.10 11.18
CA SER A 173 -10.37 3.38 11.99
C SER A 173 -11.49 2.90 11.09
N HIS A 174 -11.50 1.61 10.76
CA HIS A 174 -12.45 1.01 9.81
C HIS A 174 -13.84 0.72 10.43
N GLY A 175 -14.19 1.42 11.51
CA GLY A 175 -15.51 1.34 12.14
C GLY A 175 -15.82 0.01 12.84
N TRP A 176 -14.83 -0.85 13.06
CA TRP A 176 -15.00 -2.15 13.71
C TRP A 176 -15.26 -1.99 15.21
N GLN A 177 -14.45 -1.17 15.89
CA GLN A 177 -14.64 -0.63 17.26
C GLN A 177 -13.76 0.64 17.42
N THR A 178 -14.06 1.53 18.37
CA THR A 178 -13.33 2.81 18.63
C THR A 178 -11.86 2.65 19.02
N HIS A 179 -11.40 1.42 19.23
CA HIS A 179 -10.08 1.09 19.75
C HIS A 179 -9.30 0.15 18.80
N VAL A 180 -9.77 -0.05 17.58
CA VAL A 180 -9.07 -0.80 16.54
C VAL A 180 -8.63 0.16 15.44
N ILE A 181 -7.32 0.18 15.18
CA ILE A 181 -6.69 1.05 14.20
C ILE A 181 -5.95 0.16 13.20
N GLU A 182 -6.15 0.41 11.91
CA GLU A 182 -5.31 -0.17 10.87
C GLU A 182 -4.22 0.83 10.48
N PHE A 183 -2.98 0.36 10.47
CA PHE A 183 -1.90 0.96 9.73
C PHE A 183 -1.71 0.21 8.42
N PHE A 184 -1.75 0.94 7.32
CA PHE A 184 -1.53 0.41 5.99
C PHE A 184 -0.44 1.23 5.31
N ALA A 185 0.68 0.59 5.03
CA ALA A 185 1.76 1.16 4.24
C ALA A 185 1.72 0.56 2.82
N ILE A 186 1.94 1.40 1.83
CA ILE A 186 2.00 1.02 0.42
C ILE A 186 3.13 1.80 -0.25
N GLY A 187 3.77 1.20 -1.25
CA GLY A 187 4.71 1.92 -2.10
C GLY A 187 5.11 1.08 -3.31
N THR A 188 6.02 1.63 -4.12
CA THR A 188 6.55 0.95 -5.30
C THR A 188 7.96 0.46 -5.04
N ALA A 189 8.17 -0.84 -5.15
CA ALA A 189 9.47 -1.47 -5.10
C ALA A 189 10.20 -1.29 -6.45
N VAL A 190 11.47 -0.88 -6.40
CA VAL A 190 12.22 -0.41 -7.57
C VAL A 190 13.57 -1.10 -7.73
N LEU A 191 14.05 -1.13 -8.97
CA LEU A 191 15.38 -1.57 -9.36
C LEU A 191 16.05 -0.51 -10.24
N PRO A 192 17.39 -0.41 -10.21
CA PRO A 192 18.11 0.43 -11.16
C PRO A 192 17.87 -0.09 -12.58
N LEU A 193 17.87 0.83 -13.53
CA LEU A 193 17.89 0.52 -14.94
C LEU A 193 19.27 -0.01 -15.29
N ASP A 194 19.33 -1.19 -15.91
CA ASP A 194 20.56 -1.73 -16.48
C ASP A 194 20.94 -0.92 -17.74
N GLN A 195 21.48 0.29 -17.56
CA GLN A 195 22.16 1.19 -18.52
C GLN A 195 21.51 1.51 -19.89
N GLU A 196 20.35 0.96 -20.28
CA GLU A 196 19.92 1.02 -21.70
C GLU A 196 18.86 2.07 -22.04
N ILE A 197 18.19 2.68 -21.06
CA ILE A 197 17.35 3.86 -21.34
C ILE A 197 18.13 5.09 -20.91
N ALA A 198 18.83 5.68 -21.87
CA ALA A 198 19.24 7.08 -21.82
C ALA A 198 18.03 7.91 -21.36
N PRO A 199 18.01 8.47 -20.14
CA PRO A 199 16.89 9.26 -19.64
C PRO A 199 16.44 10.32 -20.63
N GLU A 200 17.41 10.92 -21.34
CA GLU A 200 17.22 11.91 -22.40
C GLU A 200 16.40 11.43 -23.62
N LYS A 201 16.15 10.12 -23.76
CA LYS A 201 15.33 9.55 -24.85
C LYS A 201 13.88 9.28 -24.43
N ILE A 202 13.54 9.39 -23.15
CA ILE A 202 12.17 9.26 -22.70
C ILE A 202 11.47 10.59 -22.98
N ALA A 203 10.45 10.58 -23.83
CA ALA A 203 9.69 11.78 -24.13
C ALA A 203 9.06 12.38 -22.86
N ASP A 204 9.08 13.70 -22.74
CA ASP A 204 8.40 14.42 -21.65
C ASP A 204 6.88 14.13 -21.70
N PRO A 205 6.22 13.92 -20.53
CA PRO A 205 4.80 13.66 -20.49
C PRO A 205 4.07 14.95 -20.87
N ILE A 206 3.33 14.92 -21.96
CA ILE A 206 2.50 16.06 -22.35
C ILE A 206 1.12 15.88 -21.73
N MET A 207 0.85 16.60 -20.64
CA MET A 207 -0.48 16.63 -20.00
C MET A 207 -1.39 17.59 -20.78
N VAL A 208 -1.86 17.19 -21.97
CA VAL A 208 -2.86 17.97 -22.72
C VAL A 208 -4.25 17.40 -22.47
N LEU A 209 -5.09 18.16 -21.81
CA LEU A 209 -6.53 17.99 -21.91
C LEU A 209 -7.00 18.87 -23.07
N SER A 210 -7.21 18.29 -24.26
CA SER A 210 -7.89 19.03 -25.33
C SER A 210 -9.35 19.22 -24.92
N VAL A 211 -9.78 20.47 -24.76
CA VAL A 211 -11.16 20.84 -24.39
C VAL A 211 -12.00 21.14 -25.64
N ASN A 212 -11.54 20.75 -26.82
CA ASN A 212 -12.22 21.01 -28.08
C ASN A 212 -12.65 19.70 -28.74
N ASP A 213 -13.96 19.42 -28.69
CA ASP A 213 -14.81 19.32 -29.88
C ASP A 213 -16.08 20.16 -29.65
#